data_AF-A0A1T8VEA7-F1
#
_entry.id   AF-A0A1T8VEA7-F1
#
_cell.length_a   1.000
_cell.length_b   1.000
_cell.length_c   1.000
_cell.angle_alpha   90.00
_cell.angle_beta   90.00
_cell.angle_gamma   90.00
#
_symmetry.space_group_name_H-M   'P 1'
#
loop_
_entity.id
_entity.type
_entity.pdbx_description
1 polymer ?
#
loop_
_entity_poly.entity_id
_entity_poly.type
_entity_poly.pdbx_seq_one_letter_code
_entity_poly.pdbx_strand_id
1 'polypeptide(L)'
;MASSNKLTRIAKELRAIEGFSLSEAKRQIVTSAPGGYDWNLLGITDFGAYKPAQRWGRADTTGTLPFTIGGDVNGQPLLVDLADYSIGGDGPHLSIVGAPGNDGMGVLQFVAADLAVRYAPSRLQIAVFGGAEALSAVEDLPHVVAESTGLSAAQQLQWIKHEIASREETLIKLGVADWAVYRKLPAELQMMTELVLFIVLGENDSAGAATRVLQQGRAVGIHVILCTAKPALGEHFGPLVRMTEPQTKEQVAAYIDQLLRKTPGSVVVGEPAAVPVGAGILTTRRDGLMVYNFQAYPPPPMRELAGRLVSAAERS
;
A
#
# COMPACT_ATOMS: atom_id res chain seq x y z
N MET A 1 20.93 3.31 16.42
CA MET A 1 21.43 2.95 15.08
C MET A 1 22.02 1.52 14.95
N ALA A 2 22.39 0.81 16.03
CA ALA A 2 22.88 -0.58 15.97
C ALA A 2 21.78 -1.68 15.83
N SER A 3 20.51 -1.31 15.65
CA SER A 3 19.34 -2.21 15.77
C SER A 3 18.92 -2.88 14.44
N SER A 4 18.90 -2.13 13.34
CA SER A 4 18.31 -2.59 12.05
C SER A 4 19.13 -3.71 11.37
N ASN A 5 20.47 -3.61 11.38
CA ASN A 5 21.34 -4.67 10.83
C ASN A 5 21.25 -5.99 11.61
N LYS A 6 20.95 -5.93 12.91
CA LYS A 6 20.79 -7.12 13.76
C LYS A 6 19.45 -7.81 13.49
N LEU A 7 18.38 -7.02 13.39
CA LEU A 7 17.03 -7.49 13.03
C LEU A 7 17.02 -8.20 11.67
N THR A 8 17.60 -7.61 10.64
CA THR A 8 17.62 -8.22 9.31
C THR A 8 18.49 -9.49 9.27
N ARG A 9 19.57 -9.55 10.06
CA ARG A 9 20.40 -10.77 10.16
C ARG A 9 19.64 -11.91 10.84
N ILE A 10 19.02 -11.64 11.98
CA ILE A 10 18.21 -12.64 12.72
C ILE A 10 17.00 -13.08 11.88
N ALA A 11 16.36 -12.16 11.14
CA ALA A 11 15.24 -12.50 10.26
C ALA A 11 15.67 -13.41 9.10
N LYS A 12 16.87 -13.22 8.54
CA LYS A 12 17.43 -14.11 7.52
C LYS A 12 17.76 -15.50 8.07
N GLU A 13 18.27 -15.57 9.31
CA GLU A 13 18.54 -16.83 10.00
C GLU A 13 17.23 -17.60 10.30
N LEU A 14 16.20 -16.92 10.83
CA LEU A 14 14.86 -17.51 11.06
C LEU A 14 14.21 -17.98 9.76
N ARG A 15 14.29 -17.20 8.67
CA ARG A 15 13.84 -17.65 7.34
C ARG A 15 14.53 -18.95 6.91
N ALA A 16 15.84 -19.05 7.11
CA ALA A 16 16.61 -20.21 6.67
C ALA A 16 16.27 -21.49 7.45
N ILE A 17 15.80 -21.34 8.70
CA ILE A 17 15.46 -22.45 9.59
C ILE A 17 13.99 -22.85 9.45
N GLU A 18 13.07 -21.87 9.40
CA GLU A 18 11.63 -22.11 9.51
C GLU A 18 10.85 -21.88 8.21
N GLY A 19 11.51 -21.44 7.12
CA GLY A 19 10.88 -21.26 5.80
C GLY A 19 9.99 -20.02 5.67
N PHE A 20 9.99 -19.13 6.67
CA PHE A 20 9.19 -17.90 6.67
C PHE A 20 9.61 -16.89 5.61
N SER A 21 8.69 -16.03 5.17
CA SER A 21 9.06 -14.81 4.43
C SER A 21 9.94 -13.91 5.31
N LEU A 22 10.77 -13.05 4.69
CA LEU A 22 11.60 -12.11 5.46
C LEU A 22 10.73 -11.17 6.32
N SER A 23 9.56 -10.81 5.82
CA SER A 23 8.52 -10.02 6.49
C SER A 23 8.01 -10.70 7.76
N GLU A 24 7.69 -11.99 7.65
CA GLU A 24 7.21 -12.82 8.76
C GLU A 24 8.30 -13.00 9.82
N ALA A 25 9.53 -13.28 9.41
CA ALA A 25 10.65 -13.40 10.34
C ALA A 25 10.93 -12.07 11.07
N LYS A 26 10.91 -10.93 10.35
CA LYS A 26 11.00 -9.60 10.96
C LYS A 26 9.84 -9.36 11.93
N ARG A 27 8.61 -9.71 11.54
CA ARG A 27 7.41 -9.59 12.40
C ARG A 27 7.60 -10.37 13.68
N GLN A 28 7.97 -11.65 13.62
CA GLN A 28 8.16 -12.47 14.82
C GLN A 28 9.21 -11.88 15.77
N ILE A 29 10.29 -11.28 15.25
CA ILE A 29 11.30 -10.62 16.09
C ILE A 29 10.74 -9.32 16.70
N VAL A 30 9.97 -8.53 15.94
CA VAL A 30 9.40 -7.26 16.41
C VAL A 30 8.27 -7.50 17.42
N THR A 31 7.39 -8.46 17.18
CA THR A 31 6.28 -8.80 18.10
C THR A 31 6.75 -9.51 19.36
N SER A 32 7.87 -10.23 19.31
CA SER A 32 8.49 -10.85 20.50
C SER A 32 9.39 -9.90 21.30
N ALA A 33 9.62 -8.67 20.82
CA ALA A 33 10.38 -7.68 21.56
C ALA A 33 9.62 -7.19 22.81
N PRO A 34 10.31 -6.84 23.91
CA PRO A 34 9.68 -6.25 25.08
C PRO A 34 8.93 -4.97 24.70
N GLY A 35 7.60 -4.98 24.76
CA GLY A 35 6.73 -3.87 24.34
C GLY A 35 5.77 -4.18 23.19
N GLY A 36 5.93 -5.31 22.50
CA GLY A 36 5.05 -5.72 21.39
C GLY A 36 5.28 -4.92 20.10
N TYR A 37 4.29 -4.95 19.20
CA TYR A 37 4.36 -4.23 17.93
C TYR A 37 4.31 -2.71 18.13
N ASP A 38 5.16 -1.95 17.42
CA ASP A 38 5.14 -0.49 17.44
C ASP A 38 4.04 0.06 16.53
N TRP A 39 2.93 0.47 17.14
CA TRP A 39 1.75 0.98 16.45
C TRP A 39 1.85 2.46 16.03
N ASN A 40 2.92 3.17 16.41
CA ASN A 40 3.01 4.62 16.22
C ASN A 40 3.00 5.04 14.75
N LEU A 41 3.54 4.24 13.84
CA LEU A 41 3.47 4.54 12.41
C LEU A 41 2.05 4.50 11.84
N LEU A 42 1.16 3.71 12.43
CA LEU A 42 -0.26 3.70 12.10
C LEU A 42 -1.00 4.84 12.82
N GLY A 43 -0.28 5.70 13.55
CA GLY A 43 -0.84 6.78 14.36
C GLY A 43 -1.63 6.27 15.57
N ILE A 44 -1.30 5.10 16.10
CA ILE A 44 -1.94 4.50 17.28
C ILE A 44 -0.89 4.46 18.39
N THR A 45 -1.09 5.24 19.45
CA THR A 45 -0.18 5.33 20.59
C THR A 45 -0.42 4.24 21.63
N ASP A 46 -1.67 3.81 21.79
CA ASP A 46 -2.07 2.70 22.65
C ASP A 46 -3.12 1.87 21.91
N PHE A 47 -2.70 0.69 21.44
CA PHE A 47 -3.60 -0.23 20.75
C PHE A 47 -4.70 -0.77 21.68
N GLY A 48 -4.41 -0.94 22.97
CA GLY A 48 -5.35 -1.39 24.00
C GLY A 48 -6.53 -0.43 24.18
N ALA A 49 -6.29 0.87 24.08
CA ALA A 49 -7.29 1.93 24.15
C ALA A 49 -7.83 2.38 22.77
N TYR A 50 -7.29 1.87 21.66
CA TYR A 50 -7.67 2.29 20.31
C TYR A 50 -9.14 1.99 19.99
N LYS A 51 -9.87 3.02 19.57
CA LYS A 51 -11.30 2.96 19.19
C LYS A 51 -11.48 3.36 17.72
N PRO A 52 -11.65 2.39 16.79
CA PRO A 52 -11.70 2.68 15.36
C PRO A 52 -12.82 3.66 14.96
N ALA A 53 -14.02 3.48 15.53
CA ALA A 53 -15.18 4.35 15.25
C ALA A 53 -14.90 5.84 15.54
N GLN A 54 -14.07 6.16 16.56
CA GLN A 54 -13.71 7.54 16.87
C GLN A 54 -12.78 8.15 15.81
N ARG A 55 -11.88 7.33 15.23
CA ARG A 55 -11.00 7.76 14.15
C ARG A 55 -11.77 7.92 12.85
N TRP A 56 -12.68 7.00 12.55
CA TRP A 56 -13.53 6.99 11.36
C TRP A 56 -14.60 8.09 11.33
N GLY A 57 -15.04 8.58 12.50
CA GLY A 57 -16.06 9.64 12.60
C GLY A 57 -15.66 11.00 12.01
N ARG A 58 -14.42 11.14 11.50
CA ARG A 58 -13.99 12.32 10.74
C ARG A 58 -14.36 12.14 9.27
N ALA A 59 -15.35 12.88 8.81
CA ALA A 59 -15.68 12.95 7.39
C ALA A 59 -14.49 13.55 6.62
N ASP A 60 -13.84 12.74 5.77
CA ASP A 60 -12.87 13.22 4.79
C ASP A 60 -13.62 13.60 3.51
N THR A 61 -13.85 14.90 3.33
CA THR A 61 -14.48 15.49 2.14
C THR A 61 -13.45 16.05 1.14
N THR A 62 -12.15 15.96 1.43
CA THR A 62 -11.11 16.57 0.59
C THR A 62 -10.81 15.74 -0.65
N GLY A 63 -11.28 14.49 -0.68
CA GLY A 63 -11.02 13.56 -1.79
C GLY A 63 -9.58 13.05 -1.82
N THR A 64 -8.88 13.25 -0.70
CA THR A 64 -7.55 12.73 -0.40
C THR A 64 -7.62 11.26 0.02
N LEU A 65 -6.55 10.52 -0.19
CA LEU A 65 -6.41 9.14 0.28
C LEU A 65 -4.97 8.88 0.80
N PRO A 66 -4.49 9.62 1.82
CA PRO A 66 -3.18 9.42 2.41
C PRO A 66 -3.12 8.15 3.25
N PHE A 67 -2.01 7.44 3.13
CA PHE A 67 -1.62 6.34 4.00
C PHE A 67 -0.11 6.34 4.24
N THR A 68 0.31 5.67 5.30
CA THR A 68 1.71 5.44 5.62
C THR A 68 2.18 4.19 4.91
N ILE A 69 3.31 4.27 4.21
CA ILE A 69 3.90 3.12 3.50
C ILE A 69 5.06 2.48 4.28
N GLY A 70 5.57 3.17 5.28
CA GLY A 70 6.66 2.77 6.14
C GLY A 70 7.20 3.98 6.90
N GLY A 71 8.41 3.86 7.43
CA GLY A 71 9.11 4.97 8.07
C GLY A 71 10.39 5.32 7.32
N ASP A 72 10.83 6.56 7.40
CA ASP A 72 12.15 6.96 6.92
C ASP A 72 13.27 6.33 7.78
N VAL A 73 14.53 6.62 7.43
CA VAL A 73 15.69 6.10 8.18
C VAL A 73 15.76 6.60 9.64
N ASN A 74 15.00 7.64 9.99
CA ASN A 74 14.89 8.21 11.33
C ASN A 74 13.63 7.71 12.07
N GLY A 75 12.84 6.83 11.46
CA GLY A 75 11.60 6.29 12.01
C GLY A 75 10.39 7.22 11.88
N GLN A 76 10.46 8.27 11.07
CA GLN A 76 9.33 9.16 10.81
C GLN A 76 8.39 8.53 9.76
N PRO A 77 7.06 8.57 9.94
CA PRO A 77 6.11 8.05 8.96
C PRO A 77 6.28 8.69 7.58
N LEU A 78 6.34 7.86 6.54
CA LEU A 78 6.32 8.33 5.16
C LEU A 78 4.92 8.13 4.59
N LEU A 79 4.28 9.26 4.28
CA LEU A 79 2.94 9.30 3.72
C LEU A 79 2.99 9.27 2.19
N VAL A 80 2.07 8.50 1.62
CA VAL A 80 1.72 8.47 0.21
C VAL A 80 0.25 8.78 0.10
N ASP A 81 -0.13 9.67 -0.81
CA ASP A 81 -1.53 10.04 -1.04
C ASP A 81 -2.00 9.62 -2.44
N LEU A 82 -2.97 8.71 -2.52
CA LEU A 82 -3.55 8.29 -3.81
C LEU A 82 -4.55 9.30 -4.39
N ALA A 83 -4.68 10.48 -3.79
CA ALA A 83 -5.38 11.57 -4.46
C ALA A 83 -4.69 11.95 -5.78
N ASP A 84 -5.44 12.67 -6.61
CA ASP A 84 -4.93 13.18 -7.86
C ASP A 84 -3.86 14.27 -7.64
N TYR A 85 -2.87 14.34 -8.55
CA TYR A 85 -1.87 15.40 -8.55
C TYR A 85 -2.49 16.81 -8.57
N SER A 86 -3.63 17.00 -9.26
CA SER A 86 -4.31 18.29 -9.35
C SER A 86 -4.87 18.81 -8.02
N ILE A 87 -5.06 17.93 -7.03
CA ILE A 87 -5.48 18.28 -5.68
C ILE A 87 -4.36 18.04 -4.65
N GLY A 88 -3.13 17.88 -5.14
CA GLY A 88 -1.93 17.76 -4.31
C GLY A 88 -1.62 16.35 -3.83
N GLY A 89 -2.26 15.30 -4.35
CA GLY A 89 -1.87 13.91 -4.08
C GLY A 89 -0.63 13.45 -4.86
N ASP A 90 -0.21 12.22 -4.65
CA ASP A 90 0.94 11.57 -5.31
C ASP A 90 0.57 10.77 -6.55
N GLY A 91 -0.72 10.73 -6.91
CA GLY A 91 -1.26 10.05 -8.09
C GLY A 91 -2.15 8.87 -7.72
N PRO A 92 -3.14 8.53 -8.56
CA PRO A 92 -4.22 7.59 -8.19
C PRO A 92 -3.79 6.14 -8.05
N HIS A 93 -2.55 5.79 -8.41
CA HIS A 93 -2.09 4.41 -8.49
C HIS A 93 -0.65 4.28 -8.01
N LEU A 94 -0.38 3.34 -7.12
CA LEU A 94 0.94 3.04 -6.59
C LEU A 94 1.47 1.74 -7.22
N SER A 95 2.76 1.68 -7.53
CA SER A 95 3.44 0.40 -7.77
C SER A 95 4.52 0.13 -6.74
N ILE A 96 4.62 -1.12 -6.32
CA ILE A 96 5.67 -1.70 -5.49
C ILE A 96 6.39 -2.72 -6.37
N VAL A 97 7.61 -2.39 -6.78
CA VAL A 97 8.48 -3.28 -7.55
C VAL A 97 9.45 -3.93 -6.59
N GLY A 98 9.49 -5.25 -6.55
CA GLY A 98 10.44 -5.99 -5.73
C GLY A 98 10.59 -7.43 -6.18
N ALA A 99 11.82 -7.96 -6.12
CA ALA A 99 12.06 -9.38 -6.35
C ALA A 99 11.38 -10.23 -5.24
N PRO A 100 11.03 -11.50 -5.54
CA PRO A 100 10.52 -12.42 -4.54
C PRO A 100 11.41 -12.46 -3.29
N GLY A 101 10.81 -12.28 -2.11
CA GLY A 101 11.52 -12.28 -0.83
C GLY A 101 12.04 -10.91 -0.35
N ASN A 102 11.87 -9.83 -1.11
CA ASN A 102 12.24 -8.46 -0.72
C ASN A 102 11.11 -7.68 -0.01
N ASP A 103 10.22 -8.38 0.70
CA ASP A 103 9.24 -7.76 1.62
C ASP A 103 8.14 -6.89 0.96
N GLY A 104 7.99 -6.90 -0.38
CA GLY A 104 6.93 -6.12 -1.06
C GLY A 104 5.50 -6.50 -0.59
N MET A 105 5.28 -7.78 -0.26
CA MET A 105 4.03 -8.25 0.32
C MET A 105 3.82 -7.74 1.76
N GLY A 106 4.88 -7.61 2.56
CA GLY A 106 4.80 -7.02 3.89
C GLY A 106 4.45 -5.54 3.84
N VAL A 107 4.99 -4.80 2.85
CA VAL A 107 4.57 -3.41 2.57
C VAL A 107 3.09 -3.35 2.21
N LEU A 108 2.59 -4.24 1.33
CA LEU A 108 1.16 -4.31 1.02
C LEU A 108 0.31 -4.57 2.27
N GLN A 109 0.66 -5.55 3.09
CA GLN A 109 -0.07 -5.85 4.33
C GLN A 109 -0.08 -4.64 5.29
N PHE A 110 1.07 -3.95 5.43
CA PHE A 110 1.17 -2.74 6.23
C PHE A 110 0.29 -1.60 5.69
N VAL A 111 0.30 -1.37 4.39
CA VAL A 111 -0.55 -0.36 3.73
C VAL A 111 -2.02 -0.70 3.90
N ALA A 112 -2.42 -1.97 3.75
CA ALA A 112 -3.80 -2.41 4.00
C ALA A 112 -4.23 -2.11 5.44
N ALA A 113 -3.35 -2.41 6.42
CA ALA A 113 -3.62 -2.11 7.82
C ALA A 113 -3.78 -0.60 8.07
N ASP A 114 -2.92 0.23 7.50
CA ASP A 114 -2.98 1.69 7.67
C ASP A 114 -4.24 2.30 7.04
N LEU A 115 -4.60 1.85 5.82
CA LEU A 115 -5.86 2.22 5.18
C LEU A 115 -7.07 1.85 6.05
N ALA A 116 -7.10 0.61 6.55
CA ALA A 116 -8.20 0.11 7.38
C ALA A 116 -8.31 0.82 8.74
N VAL A 117 -7.18 1.23 9.31
CA VAL A 117 -7.11 2.04 10.53
C VAL A 117 -7.62 3.47 10.28
N ARG A 118 -7.33 4.06 9.12
CA ARG A 118 -7.68 5.46 8.82
C ARG A 118 -9.11 5.65 8.37
N TYR A 119 -9.63 4.76 7.53
CA TYR A 119 -10.89 4.94 6.83
C TYR A 119 -11.91 3.89 7.28
N ALA A 120 -13.19 4.26 7.35
CA ALA A 120 -14.27 3.29 7.57
C ALA A 120 -14.46 2.40 6.33
N PRO A 121 -14.98 1.17 6.48
CA PRO A 121 -15.37 0.33 5.33
C PRO A 121 -16.40 0.98 4.41
N SER A 122 -17.24 1.87 4.94
CA SER A 122 -18.21 2.67 4.17
C SER A 122 -17.56 3.80 3.36
N ARG A 123 -16.33 4.17 3.70
CA ARG A 123 -15.53 5.20 3.01
C ARG A 123 -14.53 4.60 2.02
N LEU A 124 -13.98 3.43 2.33
CA LEU A 124 -12.96 2.75 1.54
C LEU A 124 -13.16 1.23 1.56
N GLN A 125 -13.10 0.60 0.40
CA GLN A 125 -13.10 -0.84 0.24
C GLN A 125 -11.80 -1.30 -0.41
N ILE A 126 -11.42 -2.54 -0.13
CA ILE A 126 -10.24 -3.20 -0.67
C ILE A 126 -10.70 -4.44 -1.44
N ALA A 127 -10.12 -4.69 -2.61
CA ALA A 127 -10.19 -6.00 -3.24
C ALA A 127 -8.79 -6.52 -3.55
N VAL A 128 -8.57 -7.81 -3.31
CA VAL A 128 -7.25 -8.44 -3.35
C VAL A 128 -7.20 -9.47 -4.47
N PHE A 129 -6.28 -9.24 -5.43
CA PHE A 129 -6.07 -10.11 -6.59
C PHE A 129 -4.65 -10.67 -6.61
N GLY A 130 -4.54 -12.00 -6.49
CA GLY A 130 -3.26 -12.70 -6.38
C GLY A 130 -2.67 -12.63 -4.97
N GLY A 131 -1.51 -13.29 -4.77
CA GLY A 131 -0.79 -13.25 -3.49
C GLY A 131 -1.51 -13.95 -2.33
N ALA A 132 -2.45 -14.87 -2.61
CA ALA A 132 -3.38 -15.46 -1.65
C ALA A 132 -2.75 -15.92 -0.33
N GLU A 133 -1.63 -16.65 -0.37
CA GLU A 133 -0.98 -17.10 0.87
C GLU A 133 -0.48 -15.93 1.73
N ALA A 134 0.14 -14.93 1.10
CA ALA A 134 0.70 -13.79 1.81
C ALA A 134 -0.35 -12.76 2.22
N LEU A 135 -1.45 -12.61 1.46
CA LEU A 135 -2.48 -11.61 1.74
C LEU A 135 -3.71 -12.16 2.45
N SER A 136 -3.75 -13.46 2.76
CA SER A 136 -4.81 -14.08 3.58
C SER A 136 -5.12 -13.30 4.86
N ALA A 137 -4.10 -12.82 5.57
CA ALA A 137 -4.29 -12.03 6.78
C ALA A 137 -4.92 -10.63 6.55
N VAL A 138 -4.93 -10.14 5.31
CA VAL A 138 -5.63 -8.91 4.91
C VAL A 138 -7.11 -9.17 4.70
N GLU A 139 -7.48 -10.38 4.25
CA GLU A 139 -8.86 -10.78 3.97
C GLU A 139 -9.75 -10.72 5.22
N ASP A 140 -9.17 -10.84 6.42
CA ASP A 140 -9.86 -10.68 7.71
C ASP A 140 -10.34 -9.23 7.99
N LEU A 141 -9.84 -8.22 7.25
CA LEU A 141 -10.24 -6.83 7.47
C LEU A 141 -11.68 -6.58 6.97
N PRO A 142 -12.50 -5.77 7.71
CA PRO A 142 -13.89 -5.50 7.31
C PRO A 142 -14.01 -4.68 6.01
N HIS A 143 -12.89 -4.17 5.49
CA HIS A 143 -12.81 -3.42 4.23
C HIS A 143 -12.72 -4.31 3.00
N VAL A 144 -12.35 -5.57 3.15
CA VAL A 144 -12.16 -6.48 2.02
C VAL A 144 -13.51 -6.93 1.50
N VAL A 145 -13.82 -6.61 0.24
CA VAL A 145 -15.12 -6.90 -0.40
C VAL A 145 -15.03 -7.94 -1.51
N ALA A 146 -13.83 -8.21 -1.99
CA ALA A 146 -13.57 -9.27 -2.95
C ALA A 146 -12.15 -9.80 -2.78
N GLU A 147 -12.04 -11.11 -2.73
CA GLU A 147 -10.80 -11.85 -2.86
C GLU A 147 -10.88 -12.67 -4.15
N SER A 148 -9.81 -12.68 -4.93
CA SER A 148 -9.75 -13.51 -6.14
C SER A 148 -8.86 -14.73 -5.97
N THR A 149 -8.71 -15.22 -4.75
CA THR A 149 -8.00 -16.47 -4.49
C THR A 149 -8.60 -17.56 -5.40
N GLY A 150 -7.79 -18.09 -6.31
CA GLY A 150 -8.21 -19.08 -7.31
C GLY A 150 -8.80 -18.55 -8.62
N LEU A 151 -8.96 -17.23 -8.82
CA LEU A 151 -9.33 -16.68 -10.13
C LEU A 151 -8.12 -16.61 -11.07
N SER A 152 -8.32 -17.03 -12.32
CA SER A 152 -7.37 -16.78 -13.41
C SER A 152 -7.22 -15.29 -13.71
N ALA A 153 -6.10 -14.89 -14.33
CA ALA A 153 -5.88 -13.51 -14.76
C ALA A 153 -6.99 -12.98 -15.69
N ALA A 154 -7.60 -13.85 -16.51
CA ALA A 154 -8.73 -13.49 -17.37
C ALA A 154 -10.00 -13.17 -16.56
N GLN A 155 -10.28 -13.97 -15.52
CA GLN A 155 -11.42 -13.74 -14.62
C GLN A 155 -11.23 -12.48 -13.79
N GLN A 156 -10.02 -12.23 -13.27
CA GLN A 156 -9.69 -10.98 -12.57
C GLN A 156 -9.91 -9.76 -13.46
N LEU A 157 -9.41 -9.78 -14.71
CA LEU A 157 -9.64 -8.71 -15.68
C LEU A 157 -11.13 -8.52 -15.98
N GLN A 158 -11.89 -9.61 -16.11
CA GLN A 158 -13.33 -9.53 -16.36
C GLN A 158 -14.08 -8.89 -15.19
N TRP A 159 -13.73 -9.24 -13.95
CA TRP A 159 -14.29 -8.62 -12.76
C TRP A 159 -14.02 -7.11 -12.76
N ILE A 160 -12.77 -6.69 -13.01
CA ILE A 160 -12.38 -5.27 -13.05
C ILE A 160 -13.15 -4.51 -14.13
N LYS A 161 -13.30 -5.10 -15.32
CA LYS A 161 -14.07 -4.49 -16.41
C LYS A 161 -15.53 -4.30 -16.03
N HIS A 162 -16.13 -5.31 -15.41
CA HIS A 162 -17.52 -5.23 -14.96
C HIS A 162 -17.69 -4.15 -13.89
N GLU A 163 -16.79 -4.10 -12.92
CA GLU A 163 -16.83 -3.12 -11.84
C GLU A 163 -16.66 -1.68 -12.37
N ILE A 164 -15.72 -1.44 -13.30
CA ILE A 164 -15.57 -0.15 -13.96
C ILE A 164 -16.87 0.24 -14.67
N ALA A 165 -17.44 -0.66 -15.49
CA ALA A 165 -18.65 -0.38 -16.25
C ALA A 165 -19.86 -0.09 -15.34
N SER A 166 -20.02 -0.83 -14.25
CA SER A 166 -21.07 -0.63 -13.24
C SER A 166 -20.97 0.75 -12.58
N ARG A 167 -19.74 1.16 -12.23
CA ARG A 167 -19.49 2.49 -11.68
C ARG A 167 -19.74 3.60 -12.71
N GLU A 168 -19.28 3.43 -13.96
CA GLU A 168 -19.57 4.38 -15.05
C GLU A 168 -21.07 4.57 -15.24
N GLU A 169 -21.85 3.49 -15.26
CA GLU A 169 -23.31 3.55 -15.37
C GLU A 169 -23.95 4.32 -14.21
N THR A 170 -23.44 4.13 -12.99
CA THR A 170 -23.90 4.85 -11.80
C THR A 170 -23.63 6.34 -11.89
N LEU A 171 -22.43 6.74 -12.34
CA LEU A 171 -22.09 8.15 -12.57
C LEU A 171 -23.00 8.80 -13.62
N ILE A 172 -23.27 8.09 -14.73
CA ILE A 172 -24.17 8.55 -15.79
C ILE A 172 -25.59 8.74 -15.27
N LYS A 173 -26.13 7.78 -14.49
CA LYS A 173 -27.47 7.87 -13.89
C LYS A 173 -27.63 9.07 -12.97
N LEU A 174 -26.57 9.44 -12.26
CA LEU A 174 -26.54 10.59 -11.37
C LEU A 174 -26.19 11.90 -12.09
N GLY A 175 -25.87 11.86 -13.38
CA GLY A 175 -25.51 13.03 -14.18
C GLY A 175 -24.18 13.67 -13.77
N VAL A 176 -23.26 12.89 -13.17
CA VAL A 176 -21.93 13.37 -12.76
C VAL A 176 -20.83 12.87 -13.69
N ALA A 177 -19.82 13.69 -13.90
CA ALA A 177 -18.77 13.42 -14.89
C ALA A 177 -17.76 12.35 -14.43
N ASP A 178 -17.39 12.37 -13.15
CA ASP A 178 -16.36 11.50 -12.59
C ASP A 178 -16.50 11.35 -11.06
N TRP A 179 -15.62 10.54 -10.50
CA TRP A 179 -15.50 10.32 -9.06
C TRP A 179 -15.22 11.58 -8.24
N ALA A 180 -14.48 12.55 -8.78
CA ALA A 180 -14.17 13.78 -8.06
C ALA A 180 -15.41 14.66 -7.88
N VAL A 181 -16.32 14.66 -8.86
CA VAL A 181 -17.64 15.29 -8.74
C VAL A 181 -18.57 14.45 -7.86
N TYR A 182 -18.57 13.12 -8.05
CA TYR A 182 -19.39 12.19 -7.29
C TYR A 182 -19.22 12.33 -5.77
N ARG A 183 -17.98 12.41 -5.28
CA ARG A 183 -17.67 12.55 -3.84
C ARG A 183 -18.17 13.86 -3.21
N LYS A 184 -18.58 14.84 -4.02
CA LYS A 184 -19.13 16.12 -3.57
C LYS A 184 -20.66 16.11 -3.51
N LEU A 185 -21.30 15.04 -3.94
CA LEU A 185 -22.75 14.88 -3.81
C LEU A 185 -23.15 14.78 -2.34
N PRO A 186 -24.41 15.10 -1.98
CA PRO A 186 -24.97 14.77 -0.67
C PRO A 186 -24.76 13.30 -0.32
N ALA A 187 -24.49 13.00 0.95
CA ALA A 187 -24.15 11.65 1.41
C ALA A 187 -25.24 10.62 1.06
N GLU A 188 -26.50 11.05 0.99
CA GLU A 188 -27.66 10.22 0.65
C GLU A 188 -27.62 9.72 -0.81
N LEU A 189 -26.87 10.39 -1.68
CA LEU A 189 -26.67 9.99 -3.09
C LEU A 189 -25.38 9.19 -3.30
N GLN A 190 -24.51 9.12 -2.28
CA GLN A 190 -23.23 8.41 -2.35
C GLN A 190 -23.40 6.91 -2.08
N MET A 191 -23.95 6.20 -3.06
CA MET A 191 -24.15 4.74 -3.05
C MET A 191 -22.88 3.89 -3.31
N MET A 192 -21.78 4.50 -3.76
CA MET A 192 -20.53 3.83 -4.11
C MET A 192 -19.42 4.21 -3.14
N THR A 193 -18.58 3.25 -2.83
CA THR A 193 -17.40 3.43 -1.99
C THR A 193 -16.12 3.46 -2.83
N GLU A 194 -15.13 4.24 -2.39
CA GLU A 194 -13.81 4.28 -3.03
C GLU A 194 -13.17 2.89 -2.94
N LEU A 195 -12.60 2.40 -4.04
CA LEU A 195 -12.06 1.04 -4.10
C LEU A 195 -10.55 1.07 -4.37
N VAL A 196 -9.79 0.35 -3.55
CA VAL A 196 -8.36 0.12 -3.77
C VAL A 196 -8.13 -1.34 -4.13
N LEU A 197 -7.65 -1.57 -5.35
CA LEU A 197 -7.30 -2.88 -5.84
C LEU A 197 -5.86 -3.21 -5.50
N PHE A 198 -5.64 -4.25 -4.71
CA PHE A 198 -4.34 -4.79 -4.42
C PHE A 198 -4.08 -5.89 -5.43
N ILE A 199 -3.18 -5.66 -6.38
CA ILE A 199 -2.89 -6.64 -7.44
C ILE A 199 -1.46 -7.11 -7.26
N VAL A 200 -1.28 -8.42 -7.09
CA VAL A 200 0.03 -9.06 -7.03
C VAL A 200 0.26 -9.82 -8.33
N LEU A 201 1.27 -9.41 -9.10
CA LEU A 201 1.65 -10.06 -10.35
C LEU A 201 3.01 -10.77 -10.21
N GLY A 202 3.00 -12.07 -10.43
CA GLY A 202 4.18 -12.89 -10.64
C GLY A 202 4.86 -12.63 -12.00
N GLU A 203 5.99 -13.31 -12.22
CA GLU A 203 6.80 -13.13 -13.44
C GLU A 203 6.07 -13.53 -14.73
N ASN A 204 5.18 -14.50 -14.68
CA ASN A 204 4.43 -14.97 -15.86
C ASN A 204 3.04 -14.34 -15.98
N ASP A 205 2.63 -13.52 -15.01
CA ASP A 205 1.28 -12.99 -14.99
C ASP A 205 1.10 -11.85 -16.00
N SER A 206 -0.10 -11.79 -16.59
CA SER A 206 -0.51 -10.70 -17.45
C SER A 206 -0.83 -9.46 -16.63
N ALA A 207 -0.35 -8.31 -17.10
CA ALA A 207 -0.66 -7.02 -16.51
C ALA A 207 -2.05 -6.49 -16.89
N GLY A 208 -2.83 -7.21 -17.71
CA GLY A 208 -4.07 -6.70 -18.30
C GLY A 208 -5.04 -6.11 -17.27
N ALA A 209 -5.20 -6.75 -16.12
CA ALA A 209 -5.99 -6.26 -14.98
C ALA A 209 -5.49 -4.89 -14.49
N ALA A 210 -4.21 -4.79 -14.11
CA ALA A 210 -3.62 -3.56 -13.61
C ALA A 210 -3.60 -2.44 -14.67
N THR A 211 -3.24 -2.75 -15.91
CA THR A 211 -3.24 -1.81 -17.04
C THR A 211 -4.65 -1.26 -17.32
N ARG A 212 -5.69 -2.08 -17.16
CA ARG A 212 -7.07 -1.62 -17.32
C ARG A 212 -7.44 -0.57 -16.27
N VAL A 213 -7.06 -0.81 -15.01
CA VAL A 213 -7.30 0.13 -13.92
C VAL A 213 -6.51 1.42 -14.14
N LEU A 214 -5.23 1.34 -14.54
CA LEU A 214 -4.43 2.51 -14.88
C LEU A 214 -5.11 3.46 -15.88
N GLN A 215 -5.82 2.90 -16.85
CA GLN A 215 -6.43 3.66 -17.94
C GLN A 215 -7.75 4.32 -17.54
N GLN A 216 -8.52 3.72 -16.64
CA GLN A 216 -9.92 4.10 -16.42
C GLN A 216 -10.37 4.15 -14.97
N GLY A 217 -9.64 3.51 -14.05
CA GLY A 217 -10.04 3.37 -12.65
C GLY A 217 -10.23 4.71 -11.95
N ARG A 218 -9.31 5.66 -12.18
CA ARG A 218 -9.36 7.01 -11.59
C ARG A 218 -10.73 7.70 -11.77
N ALA A 219 -11.28 7.66 -12.98
CA ALA A 219 -12.52 8.36 -13.32
C ALA A 219 -13.73 7.82 -12.53
N VAL A 220 -13.64 6.57 -12.07
CA VAL A 220 -14.69 5.86 -11.35
C VAL A 220 -14.33 5.56 -9.89
N GLY A 221 -13.28 6.16 -9.34
CA GLY A 221 -12.94 5.97 -7.92
C GLY A 221 -12.28 4.63 -7.60
N ILE A 222 -11.59 4.05 -8.59
CA ILE A 222 -10.78 2.84 -8.42
C ILE A 222 -9.32 3.21 -8.48
N HIS A 223 -8.61 2.84 -7.42
CA HIS A 223 -7.17 2.93 -7.29
C HIS A 223 -6.55 1.54 -7.42
N VAL A 224 -5.27 1.46 -7.78
CA VAL A 224 -4.53 0.19 -7.77
C VAL A 224 -3.22 0.38 -7.03
N ILE A 225 -2.93 -0.57 -6.15
CA ILE A 225 -1.60 -0.79 -5.59
C ILE A 225 -1.08 -2.09 -6.21
N LEU A 226 -0.19 -1.95 -7.18
CA LEU A 226 0.39 -3.06 -7.92
C LEU A 226 1.68 -3.51 -7.24
N CYS A 227 1.75 -4.76 -6.78
CA CYS A 227 3.02 -5.39 -6.40
C CYS A 227 3.50 -6.33 -7.52
N THR A 228 4.72 -6.14 -8.01
CA THR A 228 5.27 -6.96 -9.09
C THR A 228 6.78 -7.12 -9.03
N ALA A 229 7.29 -8.22 -9.56
CA ALA A 229 8.73 -8.38 -9.81
C ALA A 229 9.19 -7.70 -11.12
N LYS A 230 8.28 -7.16 -11.95
CA LYS A 230 8.58 -6.58 -13.27
C LYS A 230 8.83 -5.07 -13.20
N PRO A 231 10.09 -4.57 -13.28
CA PRO A 231 10.36 -3.15 -13.10
C PRO A 231 9.75 -2.26 -14.18
N ALA A 232 9.79 -2.71 -15.44
CA ALA A 232 9.23 -1.96 -16.57
C ALA A 232 7.73 -1.70 -16.42
N LEU A 233 6.99 -2.64 -15.81
CA LEU A 233 5.57 -2.46 -15.57
C LEU A 233 5.32 -1.39 -14.49
N GLY A 234 6.06 -1.47 -13.37
CA GLY A 234 5.89 -0.54 -12.26
C GLY A 234 6.23 0.91 -12.59
N GLU A 235 7.10 1.14 -13.58
CA GLU A 235 7.46 2.49 -14.05
C GLU A 235 6.31 3.27 -14.69
N HIS A 236 5.24 2.60 -15.09
CA HIS A 236 4.03 3.23 -15.61
C HIS A 236 3.13 3.79 -14.50
N PHE A 237 3.39 3.45 -13.24
CA PHE A 237 2.64 3.87 -12.07
C PHE A 237 3.43 4.95 -11.30
N GLY A 238 2.71 5.90 -10.72
CA GLY A 238 3.28 6.96 -9.89
C GLY A 238 2.30 7.27 -8.77
N PRO A 239 2.69 7.10 -7.49
CA PRO A 239 4.06 6.89 -6.98
C PRO A 239 4.63 5.47 -7.20
N LEU A 240 5.95 5.32 -7.06
CA LEU A 240 6.67 4.06 -7.27
C LEU A 240 7.58 3.74 -6.09
N VAL A 241 7.36 2.58 -5.49
CA VAL A 241 8.26 1.96 -4.52
C VAL A 241 9.11 0.93 -5.24
N ARG A 242 10.43 1.03 -5.08
CA ARG A 242 11.36 -0.02 -5.46
C ARG A 242 11.95 -0.63 -4.20
N MET A 243 11.57 -1.87 -3.92
CA MET A 243 12.16 -2.66 -2.86
C MET A 243 13.61 -2.94 -3.24
N THR A 244 14.52 -2.59 -2.34
CA THR A 244 15.92 -2.93 -2.53
C THR A 244 16.05 -4.45 -2.51
N GLU A 245 16.80 -4.98 -3.46
CA GLU A 245 17.39 -6.31 -3.32
C GLU A 245 18.31 -6.33 -2.09
N PRO A 246 18.82 -7.49 -1.64
CA PRO A 246 19.92 -7.52 -0.69
C PRO A 246 21.15 -6.80 -1.29
N GLN A 247 21.19 -5.48 -1.18
CA GLN A 247 22.19 -4.62 -1.77
C GLN A 247 23.10 -4.03 -0.69
N THR A 248 24.34 -3.73 -1.06
CA THR A 248 25.25 -2.96 -0.22
C THR A 248 24.90 -1.46 -0.29
N LYS A 249 25.38 -0.68 0.69
CA LYS A 249 25.16 0.77 0.73
C LYS A 249 25.66 1.46 -0.55
N GLU A 250 26.73 0.95 -1.12
CA GLU A 250 27.37 1.46 -2.34
C GLU A 250 26.49 1.25 -3.57
N GLN A 251 25.80 0.10 -3.67
CA GLN A 251 24.88 -0.19 -4.78
C GLN A 251 23.67 0.75 -4.75
N VAL A 252 23.11 1.00 -3.56
CA VAL A 252 22.00 1.95 -3.37
C VAL A 252 22.44 3.38 -3.74
N ALA A 253 23.62 3.81 -3.28
CA ALA A 253 24.16 5.12 -3.62
C ALA A 253 24.40 5.29 -5.13
N ALA A 254 24.98 4.28 -5.79
CA ALA A 254 25.21 4.30 -7.24
C ALA A 254 23.90 4.37 -8.04
N TYR A 255 22.86 3.68 -7.58
CA TYR A 255 21.53 3.75 -8.18
C TYR A 255 20.92 5.15 -8.08
N ILE A 256 20.98 5.77 -6.89
CA ILE A 256 20.48 7.13 -6.68
C ILE A 256 21.24 8.11 -7.59
N ASP A 257 22.57 8.01 -7.66
CA ASP A 257 23.39 8.82 -8.56
C ASP A 257 22.98 8.64 -10.04
N GLN A 258 22.73 7.39 -10.48
CA GLN A 258 22.22 7.13 -11.83
C GLN A 258 20.83 7.78 -12.07
N LEU A 259 19.94 7.72 -11.09
CA LEU A 259 18.58 8.27 -11.19
C LEU A 259 18.60 9.81 -11.24
N LEU A 260 19.43 10.44 -10.41
CA LEU A 260 19.66 11.89 -10.41
C LEU A 260 20.26 12.38 -11.73
N ARG A 261 21.16 11.61 -12.35
CA ARG A 261 21.68 11.91 -13.70
C ARG A 261 20.60 11.86 -14.77
N LYS A 262 19.68 10.89 -14.70
CA LYS A 262 18.57 10.74 -15.65
C LYS A 262 17.48 11.79 -15.47
N THR A 263 17.28 12.26 -14.24
CA THR A 263 16.26 13.26 -13.90
C THR A 263 16.89 14.43 -13.17
N PRO A 264 17.56 15.34 -13.89
CA PRO A 264 18.13 16.55 -13.29
C PRO A 264 17.02 17.36 -12.60
N GLY A 265 17.20 17.66 -11.31
CA GLY A 265 16.21 18.40 -10.50
C GLY A 265 15.46 17.55 -9.46
N SER A 266 15.64 16.23 -9.47
CA SER A 266 15.13 15.36 -8.41
C SER A 266 15.69 15.73 -7.03
N VAL A 267 14.83 15.65 -6.01
CA VAL A 267 15.21 15.90 -4.61
C VAL A 267 15.31 14.55 -3.88
N VAL A 268 16.46 14.29 -3.24
CA VAL A 268 16.65 13.11 -2.39
C VAL A 268 16.39 13.47 -0.94
N VAL A 269 15.50 12.72 -0.30
CA VAL A 269 15.15 12.88 1.11
C VAL A 269 15.57 11.62 1.87
N GLY A 270 16.48 11.81 2.83
CA GLY A 270 17.12 10.74 3.59
C GLY A 270 18.54 10.41 3.09
N GLU A 271 19.28 9.62 3.87
CA GLU A 271 20.67 9.27 3.57
C GLU A 271 20.77 7.95 2.79
N PRO A 272 21.28 7.94 1.54
CA PRO A 272 21.45 6.71 0.73
C PRO A 272 22.18 5.58 1.45
N ALA A 273 23.24 5.94 2.19
CA ALA A 273 24.04 4.98 2.94
C ALA A 273 23.35 4.44 4.22
N ALA A 274 22.19 4.97 4.59
CA ALA A 274 21.43 4.54 5.77
C ALA A 274 20.31 3.55 5.44
N VAL A 275 20.11 3.21 4.17
CA VAL A 275 19.09 2.24 3.74
C VAL A 275 19.46 0.83 4.21
N PRO A 276 18.69 0.20 5.12
CA PRO A 276 18.99 -1.15 5.57
C PRO A 276 18.57 -2.19 4.52
N VAL A 277 19.06 -3.42 4.67
CA VAL A 277 18.66 -4.51 3.76
C VAL A 277 17.16 -4.83 3.92
N GLY A 278 16.43 -4.86 2.79
CA GLY A 278 14.98 -5.05 2.76
C GLY A 278 14.16 -3.79 2.99
N ALA A 279 14.80 -2.62 2.94
CA ALA A 279 14.16 -1.31 2.77
C ALA A 279 13.85 -1.04 1.28
N GLY A 280 13.26 0.11 0.99
CA GLY A 280 12.96 0.50 -0.39
C GLY A 280 13.25 1.97 -0.64
N ILE A 281 13.12 2.33 -1.92
CA ILE A 281 13.16 3.69 -2.40
C ILE A 281 11.76 4.04 -2.88
N LEU A 282 11.13 5.04 -2.26
CA LEU A 282 9.85 5.60 -2.70
C LEU A 282 10.13 6.81 -3.59
N THR A 283 9.52 6.82 -4.78
CA THR A 283 9.61 7.92 -5.74
C THR A 283 8.23 8.54 -5.95
N THR A 284 8.10 9.85 -5.66
CA THR A 284 6.85 10.61 -5.85
C THR A 284 7.07 11.78 -6.82
N ARG A 285 6.01 12.28 -7.46
CA ARG A 285 6.10 13.37 -8.46
C ARG A 285 5.65 14.74 -7.95
N ARG A 286 5.31 14.87 -6.66
CA ARG A 286 4.62 16.02 -6.06
C ARG A 286 5.29 17.37 -6.35
N ASP A 287 6.62 17.44 -6.34
CA ASP A 287 7.39 18.69 -6.55
C ASP A 287 8.66 18.48 -7.40
N GLY A 288 8.60 17.63 -8.44
CA GLY A 288 9.77 17.28 -9.26
C GLY A 288 10.56 16.10 -8.69
N LEU A 289 10.12 14.89 -9.07
CA LEU A 289 10.66 13.57 -8.70
C LEU A 289 11.42 13.54 -7.35
N MET A 290 10.69 13.36 -6.26
CA MET A 290 11.26 13.21 -4.91
C MET A 290 11.54 11.74 -4.60
N VAL A 291 12.71 11.46 -4.04
CA VAL A 291 13.19 10.11 -3.74
C VAL A 291 13.40 9.96 -2.23
N TYR A 292 12.63 9.08 -1.61
CA TYR A 292 12.69 8.79 -0.18
C TYR A 292 13.33 7.44 0.10
N ASN A 293 14.23 7.41 1.08
CA ASN A 293 14.75 6.18 1.65
C ASN A 293 13.86 5.73 2.80
N PHE A 294 13.18 4.61 2.65
CA PHE A 294 12.23 4.12 3.66
C PHE A 294 12.53 2.70 4.10
N GLN A 295 12.34 2.44 5.38
CA GLN A 295 12.35 1.11 5.94
C GLN A 295 10.96 0.50 5.77
N ALA A 296 10.91 -0.69 5.17
CA ALA A 296 9.68 -1.48 5.17
C ALA A 296 9.41 -1.93 6.61
N TYR A 297 8.29 -1.45 7.16
CA TYR A 297 7.87 -1.88 8.49
C TYR A 297 7.14 -3.22 8.38
N PRO A 298 7.38 -4.15 9.31
CA PRO A 298 6.64 -5.39 9.33
C PRO A 298 5.15 -5.06 9.47
N PRO A 299 4.26 -5.84 8.86
CA PRO A 299 2.82 -5.70 9.08
C PRO A 299 2.48 -5.88 10.57
N PRO A 300 1.44 -5.19 11.08
CA PRO A 300 0.97 -5.41 12.44
C PRO A 300 0.42 -6.84 12.62
N PRO A 301 0.10 -7.25 13.86
CA PRO A 301 -0.71 -8.43 14.15
C PRO A 301 -2.10 -8.32 13.49
N MET A 302 -2.20 -8.69 12.20
CA MET A 302 -3.37 -8.44 11.35
C MET A 302 -4.66 -9.00 11.91
N ARG A 303 -4.65 -10.23 12.45
CA ARG A 303 -5.83 -10.87 13.03
C ARG A 303 -6.38 -10.12 14.25
N GLU A 304 -5.49 -9.61 15.10
CA GLU A 304 -5.87 -8.83 16.29
C GLU A 304 -6.45 -7.47 15.87
N LEU A 305 -5.80 -6.81 14.91
CA LEU A 305 -6.30 -5.58 14.30
C LEU A 305 -7.69 -5.80 13.68
N ALA A 306 -7.84 -6.80 12.82
CA ALA A 306 -9.09 -7.16 12.17
C ALA A 306 -10.23 -7.35 13.18
N GLY A 307 -10.02 -8.15 14.23
CA GLY A 307 -11.03 -8.36 15.28
C GLY A 307 -11.50 -7.06 15.94
N ARG A 308 -10.57 -6.11 16.17
CA ARG A 308 -10.90 -4.77 16.68
C ARG A 308 -11.71 -3.94 15.67
N LEU A 309 -11.34 -3.98 14.40
CA LEU A 309 -11.98 -3.20 13.33
C LEU A 309 -13.38 -3.74 13.00
N VAL A 310 -13.55 -5.06 12.87
CA VAL A 310 -14.86 -5.70 12.62
C VAL A 310 -15.86 -5.31 13.69
N SER A 311 -15.45 -5.41 14.96
CA SER A 311 -16.28 -5.01 16.10
C SER A 311 -16.71 -3.54 16.05
N ALA A 312 -15.98 -2.66 15.37
CA ALA A 312 -16.35 -1.27 15.21
C ALA A 312 -17.25 -1.05 13.98
N ALA A 313 -16.99 -1.76 12.88
CA ALA A 313 -17.76 -1.68 11.64
C ALA A 313 -19.21 -2.16 11.82
N GLU A 314 -19.45 -3.20 12.62
CA GLU A 314 -20.80 -3.67 12.93
C GLU A 314 -21.64 -2.67 13.74
N ARG A 315 -21.00 -1.66 14.35
CA ARG A 315 -21.63 -0.65 15.21
C ARG A 315 -21.78 0.71 14.54
N SER A 316 -21.25 0.90 13.33
CA SER A 316 -21.23 2.15 12.56
C SER A 316 -22.21 2.07 11.40
#